data_AF-A0A3D4UHP6-F1
#
_entry.id   AF-A0A3D4UHP6-F1
#
_cell.length_a   1.000
_cell.length_b   1.000
_cell.length_c   1.000
_cell.angle_alpha   90.00
_cell.angle_beta   90.00
_cell.angle_gamma   90.00
#
_symmetry.space_group_name_H-M   'P 1'
#
loop_
_entity.id
_entity.type
_entity.pdbx_description
1 polymer ?
#
loop_
_entity_poly.entity_id
_entity_poly.type
_entity_poly.pdbx_seq_one_letter_code
_entity_poly.pdbx_strand_id
1 'polypeptide(L)'
;GRIDVVVVYKVDRLSRSLSDFAKMMELFDEKQVSFVSVTQQFNTSTSMGRLTMNMLLSFAQFEREVSGERIRDKIAATKKKGYWVGGTPPLGYRLQREDESKGIYIIPEEAELVRAIFTGYAEHQSLVEVANELNEQGHITKRWTSKSGRVHGGKPLTTKYVHGILNNQLYIGKITHTRNGKTDVYEGLHQLIIDQETWDAAQQIMKKQEKSKLHRWTHPHLLKGKLRTSDGFAMSPSSTHRPLTKRSETKQKRLVRYYISQKAIKRGFKSCPIKTINAEHLDELIRGLVLSYLNHDEVLQQPQSVRDRWIRRVIESVTLDTDQVIVSLLSEQIDRLRSHKFTAGPAEVSAYPSCLHTPEVEECGNTISLTLRIQIKKLDGRRLLLSPDGSDLIIPSNPVPQQHIVDAIGQAYRWHNELIRSGTTIRAYAEQHQIARSRMIELLPLTQLGPEPLHHALAGKLPSTITLDDLISASKRLDWDLQASELGIRSAG
;
A
#
# COMPACT_ATOMS: atom_id res chain seq x y z
N GLY A 1 20.39 13.70 46.82
CA GLY A 1 20.42 13.51 48.28
C GLY A 1 21.80 13.60 48.92
N ARG A 2 22.75 14.40 48.40
CA ARG A 2 23.87 14.93 49.21
C ARG A 2 23.73 16.45 49.44
N ILE A 3 22.77 17.07 48.76
CA ILE A 3 22.54 18.50 48.71
C ILE A 3 21.01 18.65 48.75
N ASP A 4 20.52 19.39 49.74
CA ASP A 4 19.09 19.61 49.97
C ASP A 4 18.70 21.07 49.71
N VAL A 5 19.66 22.00 49.76
CA VAL A 5 19.44 23.43 49.52
C VAL A 5 20.61 24.03 48.75
N VAL A 6 20.31 24.87 47.76
CA VAL A 6 21.27 25.71 47.03
C VAL A 6 21.01 27.18 47.37
N VAL A 7 22.01 27.85 47.96
CA VAL A 7 21.92 29.26 48.38
C VAL A 7 22.85 30.11 47.53
N VAL A 8 22.34 31.22 46.97
CA VAL A 8 23.13 32.16 46.17
C VAL A 8 22.93 33.60 46.61
N TYR A 9 23.99 34.41 46.57
CA TYR A 9 23.91 35.83 46.94
C TYR A 9 22.96 36.61 46.00
N LYS A 10 23.07 36.39 44.70
CA LYS A 10 22.25 36.98 43.62
C LYS A 10 22.07 35.95 42.49
N VAL A 11 20.92 35.96 41.81
CA VAL A 11 20.60 35.00 40.72
C VAL A 11 21.61 35.06 39.55
N ASP A 12 22.16 36.24 39.25
CA ASP A 12 23.17 36.45 38.19
C ASP A 12 24.51 35.74 38.43
N ARG A 13 24.75 35.25 39.66
CA ARG A 13 25.92 34.45 40.05
C ARG A 13 25.76 32.97 39.71
N LEU A 14 24.52 32.51 39.51
CA LEU A 14 24.24 31.13 39.13
C LEU A 14 24.15 30.98 37.60
N SER A 15 23.49 31.91 36.91
CA SER A 15 23.46 31.94 35.45
C SER A 15 23.16 33.34 34.91
N ARG A 16 23.82 33.70 33.80
CA ARG A 16 23.50 34.90 33.01
C ARG A 16 22.38 34.66 31.99
N SER A 17 21.98 33.41 31.77
CA SER A 17 20.92 32.98 30.86
C SER A 17 19.71 32.56 31.69
N LEU A 18 18.62 33.32 31.57
CA LEU A 18 17.35 33.01 32.22
C LEU A 18 16.86 31.60 31.84
N SER A 19 17.16 31.17 30.63
CA SER A 19 16.77 29.86 30.10
C SER A 19 17.58 28.70 30.69
N ASP A 20 18.82 28.94 31.10
CA ASP A 20 19.62 27.95 31.82
C ASP A 20 19.30 27.98 33.31
N PHE A 21 18.97 29.15 33.86
CA PHE A 21 18.42 29.27 35.22
C PHE A 21 17.13 28.46 35.38
N ALA A 22 16.20 28.60 34.43
CA ALA A 22 14.98 27.81 34.33
C ALA A 22 15.22 26.29 34.42
N LYS A 23 16.12 25.77 33.56
CA LYS A 23 16.45 24.33 33.52
C LYS A 23 17.10 23.84 34.82
N MET A 24 17.98 24.64 35.41
CA MET A 24 18.62 24.28 36.69
C MET A 24 17.57 24.16 37.80
N MET A 25 16.54 24.98 37.76
CA MET A 25 15.49 24.93 38.76
C MET A 25 14.47 23.81 38.53
N GLU A 26 14.13 23.47 37.28
CA GLU A 26 13.38 22.23 36.98
C GLU A 26 14.14 21.01 37.51
N LEU A 27 15.45 20.98 37.31
CA LEU A 27 16.32 19.93 37.86
C LEU A 27 16.30 19.93 39.39
N PHE A 28 16.31 21.10 40.03
CA PHE A 28 16.22 21.19 41.49
C PHE A 28 14.87 20.70 42.01
N ASP A 29 13.77 21.04 41.35
CA ASP A 29 12.43 20.57 41.70
C ASP A 29 12.29 19.04 41.55
N GLU A 30 12.77 18.48 40.42
CA GLU A 30 12.79 17.03 40.16
C GLU A 30 13.61 16.27 41.22
N LYS A 31 14.67 16.90 41.74
CA LYS A 31 15.53 16.32 42.79
C LYS A 31 15.14 16.74 44.21
N GLN A 32 14.03 17.45 44.38
CA GLN A 32 13.54 17.99 45.66
C GLN A 32 14.58 18.86 46.42
N VAL A 33 15.37 19.62 45.67
CA VAL A 33 16.37 20.56 46.19
C VAL A 33 15.75 21.95 46.28
N SER A 34 15.81 22.59 47.45
CA SER A 34 15.30 23.95 47.63
C SER A 34 16.29 24.99 47.11
N PHE A 35 15.80 26.08 46.53
CA PHE A 35 16.63 27.18 46.04
C PHE A 35 16.31 28.48 46.78
N VAL A 36 17.35 29.15 47.26
CA VAL A 36 17.24 30.41 48.00
C VAL A 36 18.20 31.45 47.43
N SER A 37 17.68 32.65 47.14
CA SER A 37 18.50 33.82 46.86
C SER A 37 18.46 34.81 48.03
N VAL A 38 19.63 35.34 48.41
CA VAL A 38 19.79 36.23 49.58
C VAL A 38 19.26 37.63 49.31
N THR A 39 19.50 38.18 48.12
CA THR A 39 19.17 39.59 47.81
C THR A 39 17.83 39.76 47.11
N GLN A 40 17.32 38.70 46.49
CA GLN A 40 16.02 38.66 45.85
C GLN A 40 15.26 37.60 46.64
N GLN A 41 14.23 37.95 47.42
CA GLN A 41 13.49 37.03 48.31
C GLN A 41 12.75 35.93 47.52
N PHE A 42 13.50 35.03 46.90
CA PHE A 42 13.04 33.87 46.16
C PHE A 42 13.18 32.67 47.07
N ASN A 43 12.04 32.15 47.52
CA ASN A 43 11.95 30.88 48.23
C ASN A 43 10.97 29.98 47.48
N THR A 44 11.49 28.97 46.78
CA THR A 44 10.68 28.00 46.00
C THR A 44 9.77 27.12 46.88
N SER A 45 9.98 27.12 48.20
CA SER A 45 9.10 26.44 49.16
C SER A 45 7.78 27.18 49.39
N THR A 46 7.68 28.47 49.04
CA THR A 46 6.47 29.30 49.22
C THR A 46 5.59 29.35 47.96
N SER A 47 4.28 29.49 48.13
CA SER A 47 3.33 29.59 47.00
C SER A 47 3.60 30.82 46.11
N MET A 48 4.02 31.94 46.70
CA MET A 48 4.45 33.14 45.97
C MET A 48 5.74 32.89 45.18
N GLY A 49 6.74 32.24 45.78
CA GLY A 49 7.98 31.87 45.09
C GLY A 49 7.77 30.92 43.92
N ARG A 50 6.86 29.93 44.05
CA ARG A 50 6.46 29.06 42.94
C ARG A 50 5.74 29.81 41.81
N LEU A 51 4.92 30.81 42.13
CA LEU A 51 4.23 31.65 41.14
C LEU A 51 5.22 32.51 40.34
N THR A 52 6.11 33.24 41.01
CA THR A 52 7.14 34.05 40.35
C THR A 52 8.07 33.17 39.50
N MET A 53 8.30 31.94 39.95
CA MET A 53 9.09 30.98 39.21
C MET A 53 8.44 30.56 37.90
N ASN A 54 7.17 30.16 37.93
CA ASN A 54 6.42 29.82 36.71
C ASN A 54 6.38 31.00 35.73
N MET A 55 6.26 32.24 36.23
CA MET A 55 6.37 33.43 35.37
C MET A 55 7.74 33.55 34.70
N LEU A 56 8.84 33.40 35.43
CA LEU A 56 10.19 33.45 34.85
C LEU A 56 10.44 32.34 33.83
N LEU A 57 9.92 31.14 34.08
CA LEU A 57 9.94 30.02 33.13
C LEU A 57 9.16 30.37 31.85
N SER A 58 7.95 30.93 31.97
CA SER A 58 7.15 31.39 30.83
C SER A 58 7.87 32.47 30.02
N PHE A 59 8.54 33.42 30.67
CA PHE A 59 9.34 34.43 29.97
C PHE A 59 10.56 33.83 29.26
N ALA A 60 11.26 32.87 29.89
CA ALA A 60 12.39 32.18 29.26
C ALA A 60 11.95 31.38 28.02
N GLN A 61 10.78 30.75 28.10
CA GLN A 61 10.17 30.06 26.97
C GLN A 61 9.77 31.04 25.87
N PHE A 62 9.10 32.13 26.22
CA PHE A 62 8.73 33.20 25.29
C PHE A 62 9.95 33.80 24.57
N GLU A 63 11.01 34.16 25.30
CA GLU A 63 12.28 34.63 24.73
C GLU A 63 12.90 33.64 23.74
N ARG A 64 12.83 32.34 24.04
CA ARG A 64 13.32 31.27 23.15
C ARG A 64 12.48 31.17 21.89
N GLU A 65 11.16 31.25 22.01
CA GLU A 65 10.23 31.24 20.88
C GLU A 65 10.45 32.47 19.98
N VAL A 66 10.53 33.67 20.56
CA VAL A 66 10.81 34.93 19.85
C VAL A 66 12.19 34.92 19.20
N SER A 67 13.21 34.40 19.88
CA SER A 67 14.55 34.25 19.30
C SER A 67 14.53 33.28 18.13
N GLY A 68 13.81 32.17 18.24
CA GLY A 68 13.60 31.22 17.15
C GLY A 68 12.87 31.84 15.96
N GLU A 69 11.87 32.68 16.19
CA GLU A 69 11.21 33.49 15.16
C GLU A 69 12.18 34.43 14.45
N ARG A 70 12.94 35.24 15.21
CA ARG A 70 13.93 36.16 14.66
C ARG A 70 15.00 35.44 13.83
N ILE A 71 15.47 34.28 14.27
CA ILE A 71 16.42 33.46 13.51
C ILE A 71 15.78 32.98 12.20
N ARG A 72 14.54 32.49 12.23
CA ARG A 72 13.81 32.05 11.03
C ARG A 72 13.62 33.21 10.05
N ASP A 73 13.26 34.40 10.53
CA ASP A 73 13.09 35.57 9.69
C ASP A 73 14.43 36.05 9.11
N LYS A 74 15.52 35.99 9.87
CA LYS A 74 16.87 36.27 9.36
C LYS A 74 17.29 35.27 8.28
N ILE A 75 16.99 33.98 8.45
CA ILE A 75 17.25 32.94 7.46
C ILE A 75 16.43 33.22 6.19
N ALA A 76 15.14 33.48 6.32
CA ALA A 76 14.26 33.79 5.21
C ALA A 76 14.73 35.03 4.43
N ALA A 77 15.06 36.12 5.14
CA ALA A 77 15.59 37.34 4.54
C ALA A 77 16.92 37.11 3.83
N THR A 78 17.81 36.29 4.39
CA THR A 78 19.12 35.99 3.79
C THR A 78 18.98 35.10 2.55
N LYS A 79 18.08 34.11 2.57
CA LYS A 79 17.75 33.31 1.39
C LYS A 79 17.09 34.15 0.29
N LYS A 80 16.24 35.10 0.66
CA LYS A 80 15.62 36.06 -0.28
C LYS A 80 16.66 36.97 -0.95
N LYS A 81 17.78 37.25 -0.27
CA LYS A 81 18.94 37.95 -0.84
C LYS A 81 19.81 37.06 -1.75
N GLY A 82 19.44 35.80 -1.96
CA GLY A 82 20.16 34.88 -2.84
C GLY A 82 21.37 34.19 -2.20
N TYR A 83 21.49 34.21 -0.87
CA TYR A 83 22.57 33.52 -0.16
C TYR A 83 22.14 32.15 0.37
N TRP A 84 23.02 31.17 0.25
CA TRP A 84 22.82 29.86 0.85
C TRP A 84 22.90 29.97 2.38
N VAL A 85 21.84 29.54 3.06
CA VAL A 85 21.78 29.48 4.53
C VAL A 85 21.28 28.11 4.96
N GLY A 86 22.12 27.39 5.68
CA GLY A 86 21.85 26.04 6.15
C GLY A 86 23.11 25.31 6.59
N GLY A 87 22.98 23.99 6.76
CA GLY A 87 24.12 23.11 7.00
C GLY A 87 24.99 22.91 5.77
N THR A 88 25.56 21.72 5.64
CA THR A 88 26.44 21.35 4.53
C THR A 88 25.75 21.53 3.17
N PRO A 89 26.34 22.28 2.21
CA PRO A 89 25.78 22.42 0.88
C PRO A 89 25.63 21.07 0.15
N PRO A 90 24.74 20.96 -0.85
CA PRO A 90 24.60 19.78 -1.72
C PRO A 90 25.90 19.40 -2.46
N LEU A 91 25.92 18.21 -3.06
CA LEU A 91 27.03 17.73 -3.93
C LEU A 91 27.33 18.78 -5.01
N GLY A 92 28.60 19.07 -5.29
CA GLY A 92 29.02 20.07 -6.28
C GLY A 92 29.37 21.43 -5.67
N TYR A 93 28.97 21.69 -4.42
CA TYR A 93 29.18 22.98 -3.76
C TYR A 93 29.94 22.88 -2.43
N ARG A 94 30.67 23.94 -2.07
CA ARG A 94 31.28 24.16 -0.74
C ARG A 94 31.02 25.57 -0.26
N LEU A 95 31.04 25.75 1.06
CA LEU A 95 30.93 27.07 1.69
C LEU A 95 32.24 27.83 1.50
N GLN A 96 32.15 29.07 1.04
CA GLN A 96 33.27 30.01 1.10
C GLN A 96 33.52 30.38 2.56
N ARG A 97 34.76 30.23 3.02
CA ARG A 97 35.13 30.42 4.44
C ARG A 97 35.92 31.70 4.70
N GLU A 98 36.40 32.39 3.67
CA GLU A 98 37.22 33.60 3.79
C GLU A 98 36.37 34.87 3.59
N ASP A 99 36.54 35.79 4.54
CA ASP A 99 36.01 37.16 4.67
C ASP A 99 34.59 37.43 4.19
N GLU A 100 33.67 37.58 5.17
CA GLU A 100 32.35 38.23 5.16
C GLU A 100 31.34 37.86 4.06
N SER A 101 31.73 37.08 3.05
CA SER A 101 30.95 36.69 1.90
C SER A 101 30.23 35.38 2.20
N LYS A 102 28.90 35.45 2.29
CA LYS A 102 28.03 34.28 2.51
C LYS A 102 27.85 33.50 1.21
N GLY A 103 28.91 32.95 0.64
CA GLY A 103 28.90 32.29 -0.66
C GLY A 103 28.97 30.77 -0.62
N ILE A 104 28.48 30.12 -1.68
CA ILE A 104 28.90 28.76 -2.05
C ILE A 104 29.61 28.81 -3.40
N TYR A 105 30.70 28.05 -3.52
CA TYR A 105 31.49 27.91 -4.74
C TYR A 105 31.48 26.47 -5.25
N ILE A 106 31.73 26.30 -6.54
CA ILE A 106 31.69 25.00 -7.23
C ILE A 106 32.98 24.22 -6.95
N ILE A 107 32.83 22.92 -6.69
CA ILE A 107 33.94 21.95 -6.72
C ILE A 107 33.87 21.22 -8.06
N PRO A 108 34.85 21.40 -8.97
CA PRO A 108 34.81 20.86 -10.32
C PRO A 108 34.52 19.34 -10.38
N GLU A 109 35.25 18.53 -9.60
CA GLU A 109 35.09 17.07 -9.59
C GLU A 109 33.67 16.64 -9.17
N GLU A 110 33.10 17.26 -8.15
CA GLU A 110 31.74 16.96 -7.72
C GLU A 110 30.69 17.51 -8.68
N ALA A 111 30.98 18.61 -9.37
CA ALA A 111 30.11 19.19 -10.38
C ALA A 111 30.03 18.32 -11.63
N GLU A 112 31.14 17.68 -12.04
CA GLU A 112 31.11 16.69 -13.12
C GLU A 112 30.18 15.51 -12.79
N LEU A 113 30.21 15.01 -11.55
CA LEU A 113 29.27 13.95 -11.13
C LEU A 113 27.81 14.43 -11.19
N VAL A 114 27.54 15.69 -10.83
CA VAL A 114 26.18 16.25 -10.97
C VAL A 114 25.78 16.30 -12.44
N ARG A 115 26.66 16.76 -13.34
CA ARG A 115 26.40 16.78 -14.79
C ARG A 115 26.16 15.37 -15.33
N ALA A 116 27.00 14.41 -14.96
CA ALA A 116 26.84 13.01 -15.34
C ALA A 116 25.48 12.43 -14.91
N ILE A 117 24.98 12.79 -13.72
CA ILE A 117 23.64 12.40 -13.27
C ILE A 117 22.54 12.96 -14.17
N PHE A 118 22.63 14.24 -14.56
CA PHE A 118 21.63 14.86 -15.43
C PHE A 118 21.67 14.28 -16.85
N THR A 119 22.87 14.14 -17.42
CA THR A 119 23.08 13.56 -18.76
C THR A 119 22.64 12.10 -18.80
N GLY A 120 23.12 11.26 -17.89
CA GLY A 120 22.73 9.85 -17.84
C GLY A 120 21.22 9.68 -17.62
N TYR A 121 20.57 10.56 -16.85
CA TYR A 121 19.11 10.52 -16.71
C TYR A 121 18.38 10.93 -17.99
N ALA A 122 18.90 11.90 -18.74
CA ALA A 122 18.34 12.27 -20.04
C ALA A 122 18.46 11.12 -21.06
N GLU A 123 19.56 10.38 -21.03
CA GLU A 123 19.85 9.24 -21.93
C GLU A 123 19.04 7.99 -21.56
N HIS A 124 19.19 7.48 -20.33
CA HIS A 124 18.59 6.24 -19.89
C HIS A 124 17.11 6.37 -19.52
N GLN A 125 16.68 7.58 -19.14
CA GLN A 125 15.36 7.82 -18.58
C GLN A 125 15.03 6.87 -17.40
N SER A 126 16.04 6.42 -16.65
CA SER A 126 15.85 5.42 -15.60
C SER A 126 16.74 5.74 -14.40
N LEU A 127 16.12 6.08 -13.27
CA LEU A 127 16.85 6.39 -12.03
C LEU A 127 17.67 5.21 -11.51
N VAL A 128 17.25 3.98 -11.84
CA VAL A 128 17.92 2.75 -11.41
C VAL A 128 19.18 2.54 -12.25
N GLU A 129 19.07 2.64 -13.57
CA GLU A 129 20.21 2.46 -14.48
C GLU A 129 21.28 3.51 -14.21
N VAL A 130 20.91 4.80 -14.11
CA VAL A 130 21.85 5.88 -13.77
C VAL A 130 22.55 5.64 -12.44
N ALA A 131 21.83 5.18 -11.41
CA ALA A 131 22.46 4.88 -10.13
C ALA A 131 23.44 3.71 -10.23
N ASN A 132 23.09 2.65 -10.96
CA ASN A 132 23.94 1.47 -11.12
C ASN A 132 25.19 1.78 -11.93
N GLU A 133 25.05 2.44 -13.07
CA GLU A 133 26.15 2.82 -13.94
C GLU A 133 27.16 3.71 -13.20
N LEU A 134 26.69 4.76 -12.51
CA LEU A 134 27.58 5.63 -11.76
C LEU A 134 28.26 4.90 -10.58
N ASN A 135 27.58 3.92 -9.96
CA ASN A 135 28.19 3.08 -8.93
C ASN A 135 29.26 2.15 -9.51
N GLU A 136 29.04 1.58 -10.70
CA GLU A 136 30.01 0.75 -11.43
C GLU A 136 31.25 1.56 -11.83
N GLN A 137 31.08 2.84 -12.18
CA GLN A 137 32.16 3.81 -12.41
C GLN A 137 32.86 4.27 -11.11
N GLY A 138 32.43 3.79 -9.94
CA GLY A 138 33.05 4.07 -8.65
C GLY A 138 32.60 5.36 -7.97
N HIS A 139 31.56 6.03 -8.48
CA HIS A 139 31.04 7.24 -7.85
C HIS A 139 30.27 6.94 -6.55
N ILE A 140 30.39 7.86 -5.59
CA ILE A 140 29.81 7.73 -4.25
C ILE A 140 29.10 9.02 -3.83
N THR A 141 28.24 8.90 -2.82
CA THR A 141 27.59 10.04 -2.18
C THR A 141 28.61 10.99 -1.53
N LYS A 142 28.30 12.29 -1.53
CA LYS A 142 29.16 13.36 -0.99
C LYS A 142 29.72 13.03 0.39
N ARG A 143 31.05 12.98 0.52
CA ARG A 143 31.74 12.77 1.80
C ARG A 143 32.05 14.11 2.48
N TRP A 144 31.74 14.21 3.77
CA TRP A 144 32.10 15.38 4.58
C TRP A 144 32.24 15.02 6.06
N THR A 145 33.01 15.81 6.80
CA THR A 145 33.24 15.62 8.23
C THR A 145 32.55 16.74 9.01
N SER A 146 31.77 16.36 10.03
CA SER A 146 31.10 17.32 10.92
C SER A 146 32.10 18.05 11.82
N LYS A 147 31.66 19.13 12.47
CA LYS A 147 32.45 19.81 13.50
C LYS A 147 32.82 18.89 14.68
N SER A 148 32.03 17.84 14.92
CA SER A 148 32.28 16.83 15.95
C SER A 148 33.22 15.69 15.50
N GLY A 149 33.84 15.80 14.31
CA GLY A 149 34.77 14.80 13.78
C GLY A 149 34.11 13.57 13.16
N ARG A 150 32.77 13.50 13.13
CA ARG A 150 32.05 12.37 12.52
C ARG A 150 32.06 12.48 11.00
N VAL A 151 32.45 11.40 10.32
CA VAL A 151 32.42 11.32 8.86
C VAL A 151 31.00 10.93 8.38
N HIS A 152 30.50 11.65 7.39
CA HIS A 152 29.21 11.42 6.73
C HIS A 152 29.42 11.19 5.22
N GLY A 153 28.51 10.43 4.61
CA GLY A 153 28.56 10.14 3.16
C GLY A 153 29.45 8.95 2.80
N GLY A 154 29.90 8.91 1.55
CA GLY A 154 30.76 7.83 1.03
C GLY A 154 30.05 6.49 0.80
N LYS A 155 28.73 6.51 0.69
CA LYS A 155 27.89 5.34 0.35
C LYS A 155 27.62 5.27 -1.16
N PRO A 156 27.27 4.09 -1.70
CA PRO A 156 26.77 3.96 -3.07
C PRO A 156 25.59 4.89 -3.34
N LEU A 157 25.51 5.39 -4.57
CA LEU A 157 24.40 6.19 -5.07
C LEU A 157 23.14 5.33 -5.11
N THR A 158 22.06 5.84 -4.53
CA THR A 158 20.75 5.18 -4.53
C THR A 158 19.80 5.96 -5.43
N THR A 159 18.74 5.31 -5.93
CA THR A 159 17.69 5.97 -6.71
C THR A 159 17.09 7.19 -6.00
N LYS A 160 16.90 7.12 -4.68
CA LYS A 160 16.44 8.24 -3.85
C LYS A 160 17.43 9.41 -3.85
N TYR A 161 18.73 9.12 -3.81
CA TYR A 161 19.76 10.14 -3.83
C TYR A 161 19.82 10.85 -5.19
N VAL A 162 19.83 10.07 -6.28
CA VAL A 162 19.78 10.57 -7.67
C VAL A 162 18.53 11.43 -7.88
N HIS A 163 17.35 10.94 -7.48
CA HIS A 163 16.10 11.69 -7.53
C HIS A 163 16.17 13.00 -6.72
N GLY A 164 16.86 13.01 -5.58
CA GLY A 164 17.07 14.21 -4.77
C GLY A 164 17.91 15.26 -5.49
N ILE A 165 18.94 14.84 -6.22
CA ILE A 165 19.79 15.72 -7.04
C ILE A 165 19.00 16.32 -8.19
N LEU A 166 18.27 15.50 -8.95
CA LEU A 166 17.47 15.94 -10.10
C LEU A 166 16.35 16.93 -9.74
N ASN A 167 15.91 16.96 -8.47
CA ASN A 167 14.87 17.88 -7.99
C ASN A 167 15.41 19.07 -7.17
N ASN A 168 16.72 19.17 -6.99
CA ASN A 168 17.31 20.26 -6.26
C ASN A 168 17.58 21.47 -7.17
N GLN A 169 16.71 22.48 -7.09
CA GLN A 169 16.81 23.70 -7.91
C GLN A 169 18.06 24.55 -7.62
N LEU A 170 18.85 24.21 -6.60
CA LEU A 170 20.15 24.85 -6.38
C LEU A 170 21.07 24.73 -7.60
N TYR A 171 20.99 23.63 -8.35
CA TYR A 171 21.87 23.38 -9.49
C TYR A 171 21.66 24.33 -10.68
N ILE A 172 20.48 24.96 -10.77
CA ILE A 172 20.11 25.98 -11.76
C ILE A 172 20.15 27.40 -11.19
N GLY A 173 20.90 27.62 -10.10
CA GLY A 173 21.06 28.96 -9.51
C GLY A 173 19.93 29.41 -8.58
N LYS A 174 18.97 28.56 -8.20
CA LYS A 174 17.82 28.97 -7.37
C LYS A 174 17.94 28.51 -5.91
N ILE A 175 17.46 29.33 -4.99
CA ILE A 175 17.43 29.01 -3.55
C ILE A 175 15.98 28.83 -3.11
N THR A 176 15.70 27.67 -2.50
CA THR A 176 14.36 27.35 -1.99
C THR A 176 14.25 27.58 -0.48
N HIS A 177 13.09 28.07 -0.08
CA HIS A 177 12.73 28.27 1.32
C HIS A 177 11.33 27.74 1.58
N THR A 178 11.22 26.68 2.38
CA THR A 178 9.94 26.07 2.73
C THR A 178 9.50 26.53 4.12
N ARG A 179 8.31 27.14 4.22
CA ARG A 179 7.66 27.55 5.47
C ARG A 179 6.19 27.11 5.43
N ASN A 180 5.72 26.44 6.48
CA ASN A 180 4.33 25.99 6.63
C ASN A 180 3.78 25.21 5.40
N GLY A 181 4.62 24.38 4.77
CA GLY A 181 4.25 23.59 3.58
C GLY A 181 4.26 24.37 2.26
N LYS A 182 4.48 25.69 2.28
CA LYS A 182 4.69 26.51 1.08
C LYS A 182 6.19 26.66 0.81
N THR A 183 6.60 26.49 -0.44
CA THR A 183 7.99 26.66 -0.86
C THR A 183 8.11 27.89 -1.75
N ASP A 184 8.80 28.90 -1.25
CA ASP A 184 9.19 30.07 -2.02
C ASP A 184 10.54 29.80 -2.71
N VAL A 185 10.70 30.31 -3.92
CA VAL A 185 11.90 30.16 -4.74
C VAL A 185 12.48 31.55 -5.02
N TYR A 186 13.77 31.72 -4.77
CA TYR A 186 14.49 32.98 -4.97
C TYR A 186 15.68 32.76 -5.89
N GLU A 187 16.10 33.80 -6.60
CA GLU A 187 17.34 33.78 -7.38
C GLU A 187 18.54 33.75 -6.44
N GLY A 188 19.44 32.80 -6.66
CA GLY A 188 20.68 32.61 -5.93
C GLY A 188 21.83 33.38 -6.56
N LEU A 189 22.80 33.77 -5.73
CA LEU A 189 24.02 34.47 -6.17
C LEU A 189 25.16 33.50 -6.50
N HIS A 190 24.95 32.20 -6.32
CA HIS A 190 25.96 31.18 -6.61
C HIS A 190 25.96 30.79 -8.09
N GLN A 191 27.12 30.33 -8.55
CA GLN A 191 27.25 29.84 -9.91
C GLN A 191 26.45 28.55 -10.11
N LEU A 192 25.69 28.45 -11.19
CA LEU A 192 24.95 27.25 -11.59
C LEU A 192 25.89 26.14 -12.08
N ILE A 193 25.55 24.89 -11.83
CA ILE A 193 26.27 23.71 -12.34
C ILE A 193 25.61 23.18 -13.60
N ILE A 194 24.28 23.31 -13.68
CA ILE A 194 23.41 22.83 -14.76
C ILE A 194 22.67 24.04 -15.34
N ASP A 195 22.62 24.11 -16.67
CA ASP A 195 21.85 25.10 -17.40
C ASP A 195 20.34 24.80 -17.34
N GLN A 196 19.52 25.81 -17.64
CA GLN A 196 18.07 25.71 -17.53
C GLN A 196 17.48 24.68 -18.52
N GLU A 197 18.09 24.51 -19.70
CA GLU A 197 17.61 23.61 -20.75
C GLU A 197 17.78 22.14 -20.33
N THR A 198 18.98 21.77 -19.86
CA THR A 198 19.26 20.42 -19.33
C THR A 198 18.33 20.07 -18.15
N TRP A 199 18.09 21.02 -17.26
CA TRP A 199 17.17 20.83 -16.15
C TRP A 199 15.73 20.59 -16.62
N ASP A 200 15.24 21.40 -17.54
CA ASP A 200 13.87 21.30 -18.05
C ASP A 200 13.65 19.99 -18.80
N ALA A 201 14.64 19.51 -19.56
CA ALA A 201 14.62 18.20 -20.20
C ALA A 201 14.44 17.06 -19.18
N ALA A 202 15.24 17.04 -18.11
CA ALA A 202 15.13 16.04 -17.05
C ALA A 202 13.75 16.08 -16.36
N GLN A 203 13.24 17.27 -16.06
CA GLN A 203 11.94 17.45 -15.42
C GLN A 203 10.76 17.03 -16.33
N GLN A 204 10.86 17.26 -17.64
CA GLN A 204 9.87 16.80 -18.61
C GLN A 204 9.81 15.26 -18.67
N ILE A 205 10.97 14.59 -18.68
CA ILE A 205 11.05 13.12 -18.63
C ILE A 205 10.39 12.60 -17.35
N MET A 206 10.70 13.19 -16.19
CA MET A 206 10.09 12.80 -14.91
C MET A 206 8.56 12.95 -14.93
N LYS A 207 8.04 14.09 -15.41
CA LYS A 207 6.59 14.32 -15.53
C LYS A 207 5.92 13.34 -16.49
N LYS A 208 6.56 13.02 -17.63
CA LYS A 208 6.06 12.03 -18.59
C LYS A 208 5.98 10.64 -17.98
N GLN A 209 6.96 10.26 -17.17
CA GLN A 209 6.97 8.97 -16.47
C GLN A 209 5.97 8.88 -15.33
N GLU A 210 5.76 9.98 -14.60
CA GLU A 210 4.71 10.04 -13.58
C GLU A 210 3.33 9.85 -14.22
N LYS A 211 3.07 10.50 -15.36
CA LYS A 211 1.85 10.30 -16.15
C LYS A 211 1.72 8.89 -16.72
N SER A 212 2.82 8.27 -17.16
CA SER A 212 2.78 6.89 -17.71
C SER A 212 2.59 5.82 -16.63
N LYS A 213 3.06 6.05 -15.39
CA LYS A 213 2.78 5.19 -14.23
C LYS A 213 1.30 5.18 -13.85
N LEU A 214 0.56 6.24 -14.14
CA LEU A 214 -0.90 6.25 -14.00
C LEU A 214 -1.59 5.30 -15.00
N HIS A 215 -0.88 4.84 -16.05
CA HIS A 215 -1.44 4.07 -17.16
C HIS A 215 -0.81 2.70 -17.47
N ARG A 216 0.30 2.30 -16.84
CA ARG A 216 0.88 0.95 -17.06
C ARG A 216 0.14 -0.13 -16.26
N TRP A 217 -0.94 -0.63 -16.86
CA TRP A 217 -1.67 -1.80 -16.39
C TRP A 217 -0.91 -3.08 -16.76
N THR A 218 -0.12 -3.58 -15.82
CA THR A 218 0.37 -4.98 -15.81
C THR A 218 -0.66 -5.81 -15.03
N HIS A 219 -1.05 -6.97 -15.56
CA HIS A 219 -2.31 -7.67 -15.27
C HIS A 219 -2.30 -8.57 -14.00
N PRO A 220 -2.57 -8.05 -12.78
CA PRO A 220 -3.23 -8.93 -11.80
C PRO A 220 -4.44 -8.32 -11.07
N HIS A 221 -4.73 -7.03 -11.25
CA HIS A 221 -5.75 -6.34 -10.47
C HIS A 221 -6.55 -5.35 -11.33
N LEU A 222 -7.79 -5.71 -11.66
CA LEU A 222 -8.70 -4.91 -12.48
C LEU A 222 -8.99 -3.54 -11.86
N LEU A 223 -9.16 -3.50 -10.53
CA LEU A 223 -9.69 -2.35 -9.80
C LEU A 223 -8.61 -1.48 -9.14
N LYS A 224 -7.33 -1.68 -9.46
CA LYS A 224 -6.22 -0.87 -8.91
C LYS A 224 -6.50 0.63 -9.10
N GLY A 225 -6.62 1.38 -8.02
CA GLY A 225 -6.89 2.83 -8.05
C GLY A 225 -8.35 3.22 -8.33
N LYS A 226 -9.27 2.25 -8.49
CA LYS A 226 -10.71 2.45 -8.70
C LYS A 226 -11.54 2.03 -7.48
N LEU A 227 -11.04 1.11 -6.67
CA LEU A 227 -11.72 0.56 -5.50
C LEU A 227 -11.54 1.42 -4.24
N ARG A 228 -12.66 1.72 -3.56
CA ARG A 228 -12.74 2.43 -2.28
C ARG A 228 -13.70 1.72 -1.32
N THR A 229 -13.54 1.97 -0.02
CA THR A 229 -14.56 1.62 0.98
C THR A 229 -15.63 2.71 1.05
N SER A 230 -16.80 2.40 1.63
CA SER A 230 -17.85 3.38 1.95
C SER A 230 -17.34 4.62 2.71
N ASP A 231 -16.37 4.44 3.62
CA ASP A 231 -15.67 5.54 4.32
C ASP A 231 -14.73 6.40 3.43
N GLY A 232 -14.71 6.23 2.11
CA GLY A 232 -13.88 6.99 1.15
C GLY A 232 -12.41 6.57 1.04
N PHE A 233 -11.92 5.65 1.87
CA PHE A 233 -10.54 5.17 1.81
C PHE A 233 -10.29 4.25 0.62
N ALA A 234 -9.19 4.48 -0.10
CA ALA A 234 -8.78 3.61 -1.20
C ALA A 234 -8.41 2.20 -0.71
N MET A 235 -8.72 1.20 -1.53
CA MET A 235 -8.21 -0.16 -1.36
C MET A 235 -7.11 -0.44 -2.38
N SER A 236 -5.96 -0.89 -1.89
CA SER A 236 -4.77 -1.13 -2.72
C SER A 236 -4.55 -2.62 -2.94
N PRO A 237 -4.11 -3.03 -4.14
CA PRO A 237 -3.78 -4.42 -4.40
C PRO A 237 -2.57 -4.86 -3.58
N SER A 238 -2.62 -6.10 -3.08
CA SER A 238 -1.54 -6.75 -2.36
C SER A 238 -1.59 -8.27 -2.62
N SER A 239 -0.51 -8.95 -2.26
CA SER A 239 -0.42 -10.40 -2.42
C SER A 239 0.34 -11.02 -1.25
N THR A 240 0.07 -12.30 -1.00
CA THR A 240 0.75 -13.07 0.05
C THR A 240 0.89 -14.52 -0.39
N HIS A 241 2.01 -15.14 -0.06
CA HIS A 241 2.22 -16.57 -0.30
C HIS A 241 1.70 -17.36 0.90
N ARG A 242 0.73 -18.23 0.66
CA ARG A 242 0.12 -19.10 1.68
C ARG A 242 0.52 -20.56 1.42
N PRO A 243 0.78 -21.37 2.47
CA PRO A 243 0.94 -22.82 2.28
C PRO A 243 -0.37 -23.43 1.74
N LEU A 244 -0.27 -24.50 0.94
CA LEU A 244 -1.44 -25.17 0.36
C LEU A 244 -2.34 -25.80 1.42
N THR A 245 -1.77 -26.37 2.49
CA THR A 245 -2.53 -26.91 3.63
C THR A 245 -1.85 -26.55 4.95
N LYS A 246 -2.63 -26.45 6.05
CA LYS A 246 -2.10 -26.18 7.41
C LYS A 246 -1.14 -27.27 7.93
N ARG A 247 -1.13 -28.46 7.30
CA ARG A 247 -0.36 -29.65 7.70
C ARG A 247 0.68 -30.08 6.65
N SER A 248 0.87 -29.35 5.56
CA SER A 248 1.86 -29.74 4.56
C SER A 248 3.27 -29.37 4.99
N GLU A 249 4.16 -30.35 5.08
CA GLU A 249 5.62 -30.15 5.08
C GLU A 249 6.15 -29.76 3.68
N THR A 250 5.31 -29.78 2.64
CA THR A 250 5.73 -29.40 1.29
C THR A 250 5.99 -27.88 1.19
N LYS A 251 7.11 -27.52 0.54
CA LYS A 251 7.54 -26.12 0.31
C LYS A 251 6.66 -25.34 -0.67
N GLN A 252 5.65 -25.96 -1.29
CA GLN A 252 4.81 -25.30 -2.29
C GLN A 252 3.85 -24.29 -1.63
N LYS A 253 3.94 -23.03 -2.07
CA LYS A 253 3.11 -21.92 -1.60
C LYS A 253 2.22 -21.44 -2.75
N ARG A 254 0.93 -21.23 -2.46
CA ARG A 254 -0.01 -20.58 -3.40
C ARG A 254 0.04 -19.06 -3.23
N LEU A 255 0.07 -18.32 -4.34
CA LEU A 255 -0.04 -16.87 -4.33
C LEU A 255 -1.51 -16.48 -4.15
N VAL A 256 -1.83 -15.78 -3.07
CA VAL A 256 -3.17 -15.23 -2.82
C VAL A 256 -3.13 -13.73 -3.04
N ARG A 257 -3.99 -13.24 -3.94
CA ARG A 257 -4.14 -11.81 -4.27
C ARG A 257 -5.36 -11.23 -3.54
N TYR A 258 -5.21 -10.05 -2.97
CA TYR A 258 -6.28 -9.38 -2.23
C TYR A 258 -6.17 -7.85 -2.35
N TYR A 259 -7.28 -7.15 -2.18
CA TYR A 259 -7.27 -5.71 -1.94
C TYR A 259 -7.26 -5.45 -0.44
N ILE A 260 -6.46 -4.49 0.02
CA ILE A 260 -6.35 -4.09 1.43
C ILE A 260 -6.71 -2.61 1.59
N SER A 261 -7.49 -2.29 2.61
CA SER A 261 -7.90 -0.91 2.91
C SER A 261 -6.72 -0.09 3.43
N GLN A 262 -6.52 1.10 2.87
CA GLN A 262 -5.54 2.08 3.37
C GLN A 262 -5.88 2.55 4.79
N LYS A 263 -7.16 2.53 5.20
CA LYS A 263 -7.58 2.79 6.59
C LYS A 263 -7.00 1.72 7.53
N ALA A 264 -7.10 0.45 7.15
CA ALA A 264 -6.58 -0.66 7.94
C ALA A 264 -5.04 -0.61 8.09
N ILE A 265 -4.33 -0.22 7.02
CA ILE A 265 -2.86 -0.06 7.05
C ILE A 265 -2.45 1.12 7.95
N LYS A 266 -3.09 2.28 7.79
CA LYS A 266 -2.66 3.53 8.45
C LYS A 266 -3.19 3.70 9.87
N ARG A 267 -4.41 3.23 10.14
CA ARG A 267 -5.12 3.41 11.43
C ARG A 267 -5.32 2.11 12.20
N GLY A 268 -4.86 0.99 11.64
CA GLY A 268 -4.94 -0.33 12.26
C GLY A 268 -6.17 -1.14 11.84
N PHE A 269 -6.05 -2.46 11.94
CA PHE A 269 -7.07 -3.40 11.46
C PHE A 269 -8.37 -3.37 12.26
N LYS A 270 -8.39 -2.87 13.51
CA LYS A 270 -9.62 -2.82 14.33
C LYS A 270 -10.57 -1.70 13.92
N SER A 271 -10.06 -0.61 13.34
CA SER A 271 -10.83 0.59 13.00
C SER A 271 -11.45 0.57 11.59
N CYS A 272 -11.38 -0.57 10.90
CA CYS A 272 -11.84 -0.70 9.51
C CYS A 272 -12.78 -1.90 9.38
N PRO A 273 -14.03 -1.70 8.91
CA PRO A 273 -14.99 -2.78 8.75
C PRO A 273 -14.50 -3.80 7.72
N ILE A 274 -14.00 -3.30 6.59
CA ILE A 274 -13.52 -4.13 5.47
C ILE A 274 -12.01 -3.99 5.32
N LYS A 275 -11.30 -4.91 5.96
CA LYS A 275 -9.84 -4.85 6.07
C LYS A 275 -9.16 -5.32 4.78
N THR A 276 -9.60 -6.47 4.29
CA THR A 276 -9.09 -7.11 3.06
C THR A 276 -10.21 -7.87 2.36
N ILE A 277 -10.16 -7.94 1.03
CA ILE A 277 -11.09 -8.72 0.19
C ILE A 277 -10.32 -9.50 -0.87
N ASN A 278 -10.76 -10.72 -1.21
CA ASN A 278 -10.11 -11.51 -2.27
C ASN A 278 -10.18 -10.77 -3.60
N ALA A 279 -9.03 -10.57 -4.27
CA ALA A 279 -8.95 -9.75 -5.47
C ALA A 279 -9.52 -10.45 -6.71
N GLU A 280 -9.25 -11.75 -6.84
CA GLU A 280 -9.73 -12.57 -7.97
C GLU A 280 -11.26 -12.62 -7.97
N HIS A 281 -11.83 -12.94 -6.81
CA HIS A 281 -13.28 -13.02 -6.64
C HIS A 281 -13.99 -11.69 -6.89
N LEU A 282 -13.47 -10.60 -6.33
CA LEU A 282 -14.05 -9.27 -6.57
C LEU A 282 -13.88 -8.84 -8.03
N ASP A 283 -12.72 -9.07 -8.64
CA ASP A 283 -12.48 -8.69 -10.03
C ASP A 283 -13.40 -9.48 -10.99
N GLU A 284 -13.67 -10.77 -10.73
CA GLU A 284 -14.63 -11.56 -11.50
C GLU A 284 -16.07 -11.06 -11.34
N LEU A 285 -16.48 -10.66 -10.13
CA LEU A 285 -17.82 -10.09 -9.90
C LEU A 285 -18.02 -8.82 -10.72
N ILE A 286 -17.04 -7.90 -10.66
CA ILE A 286 -17.13 -6.63 -11.38
C ILE A 286 -17.08 -6.85 -12.90
N ARG A 287 -16.29 -7.83 -13.39
CA ARG A 287 -16.33 -8.20 -14.82
C ARG A 287 -17.72 -8.65 -15.22
N GLY A 288 -18.30 -9.59 -14.48
CA GLY A 288 -19.63 -10.13 -14.79
C GLY A 288 -20.71 -9.06 -14.76
N LEU A 289 -20.72 -8.22 -13.72
CA LEU A 289 -21.68 -7.11 -13.59
C LEU A 289 -21.57 -6.11 -14.74
N VAL A 290 -20.35 -5.64 -15.04
CA VAL A 290 -20.16 -4.62 -16.08
C VAL A 290 -20.41 -5.19 -17.47
N LEU A 291 -19.96 -6.41 -17.77
CA LEU A 291 -20.22 -7.03 -19.07
C LEU A 291 -21.71 -7.32 -19.28
N SER A 292 -22.41 -7.80 -18.25
CA SER A 292 -23.85 -8.02 -18.30
C SER A 292 -24.61 -6.71 -18.52
N TYR A 293 -24.21 -5.61 -17.88
CA TYR A 293 -24.82 -4.31 -18.09
C TYR A 293 -24.52 -3.73 -19.49
N LEU A 294 -23.28 -3.85 -19.96
CA LEU A 294 -22.89 -3.34 -21.29
C LEU A 294 -23.60 -4.08 -22.43
N ASN A 295 -23.85 -5.39 -22.25
CA ASN A 295 -24.55 -6.27 -23.19
C ASN A 295 -24.13 -6.03 -24.66
N HIS A 296 -22.82 -6.05 -24.92
CA HIS A 296 -22.24 -5.67 -26.21
C HIS A 296 -21.45 -6.83 -26.83
N ASP A 297 -22.04 -7.49 -27.83
CA ASP A 297 -21.50 -8.71 -28.43
C ASP A 297 -20.07 -8.56 -28.95
N GLU A 298 -19.76 -7.46 -29.64
CA GLU A 298 -18.40 -7.28 -30.19
C GLU A 298 -17.32 -7.23 -29.11
N VAL A 299 -17.64 -6.74 -27.90
CA VAL A 299 -16.72 -6.71 -26.75
C VAL A 299 -16.55 -8.10 -26.18
N LEU A 300 -17.65 -8.86 -26.08
CA LEU A 300 -17.63 -10.22 -25.51
C LEU A 300 -16.74 -11.17 -26.31
N GLN A 301 -16.68 -10.98 -27.63
CA GLN A 301 -15.84 -11.73 -28.57
C GLN A 301 -14.33 -11.36 -28.50
N GLN A 302 -13.95 -10.34 -27.72
CA GLN A 302 -12.55 -9.93 -27.62
C GLN A 302 -11.77 -10.72 -26.55
N PRO A 303 -10.42 -10.78 -26.68
CA PRO A 303 -9.56 -11.31 -25.62
C PRO A 303 -9.78 -10.61 -24.28
N GLN A 304 -9.58 -11.34 -23.17
CA GLN A 304 -9.73 -10.80 -21.81
C GLN A 304 -8.98 -9.47 -21.58
N SER A 305 -7.78 -9.31 -22.13
CA SER A 305 -6.98 -8.08 -21.99
C SER A 305 -7.63 -6.84 -22.64
N VAL A 306 -8.39 -7.04 -23.73
CA VAL A 306 -9.14 -5.99 -24.42
C VAL A 306 -10.43 -5.68 -23.66
N ARG A 307 -11.17 -6.71 -23.22
CA ARG A 307 -12.36 -6.55 -22.36
C ARG A 307 -12.03 -5.75 -21.11
N ASP A 308 -10.94 -6.08 -20.44
CA ASP A 308 -10.50 -5.41 -19.20
C ASP A 308 -10.19 -3.95 -19.39
N ARG A 309 -9.58 -3.61 -20.54
CA ARG A 309 -9.27 -2.23 -20.89
C ARG A 309 -10.55 -1.41 -21.02
N TRP A 310 -11.58 -1.97 -21.65
CA TRP A 310 -12.88 -1.33 -21.80
C TRP A 310 -13.65 -1.26 -20.49
N ILE A 311 -13.76 -2.36 -19.75
CA ILE A 311 -14.37 -2.40 -18.41
C ILE A 311 -13.77 -1.31 -17.52
N ARG A 312 -12.43 -1.22 -17.48
CA ARG A 312 -11.74 -0.23 -16.65
C ARG A 312 -11.89 1.21 -17.13
N ARG A 313 -12.08 1.44 -18.44
CA ARG A 313 -12.38 2.78 -19.00
C ARG A 313 -13.76 3.24 -18.60
N VAL A 314 -14.74 2.34 -18.65
CA VAL A 314 -16.12 2.62 -18.30
C VAL A 314 -16.29 2.82 -16.79
N ILE A 315 -15.58 2.05 -15.96
CA ILE A 315 -15.64 2.21 -14.50
C ILE A 315 -15.01 3.55 -14.08
N GLU A 316 -15.81 4.42 -13.47
CA GLU A 316 -15.34 5.62 -12.76
C GLU A 316 -14.70 5.20 -11.43
N SER A 317 -15.48 4.51 -10.60
CA SER A 317 -15.12 4.07 -9.25
C SER A 317 -15.92 2.84 -8.83
N VAL A 318 -15.40 2.11 -7.84
CA VAL A 318 -16.11 1.00 -7.17
C VAL A 318 -16.07 1.24 -5.67
N THR A 319 -17.24 1.25 -5.05
CA THR A 319 -17.39 1.42 -3.61
C THR A 319 -17.84 0.10 -3.00
N LEU A 320 -17.04 -0.41 -2.06
CA LEU A 320 -17.33 -1.63 -1.32
C LEU A 320 -17.76 -1.28 0.10
N ASP A 321 -18.97 -1.70 0.46
CA ASP A 321 -19.51 -1.64 1.82
C ASP A 321 -19.71 -3.04 2.41
N THR A 322 -20.16 -3.13 3.66
CA THR A 322 -20.31 -4.41 4.37
C THR A 322 -21.43 -5.28 3.83
N ASP A 323 -22.42 -4.67 3.19
CA ASP A 323 -23.69 -5.25 2.74
C ASP A 323 -24.01 -4.93 1.27
N GLN A 324 -23.21 -4.09 0.60
CA GLN A 324 -23.40 -3.76 -0.81
C GLN A 324 -22.10 -3.44 -1.55
N VAL A 325 -22.12 -3.61 -2.87
CA VAL A 325 -21.10 -3.14 -3.82
C VAL A 325 -21.79 -2.19 -4.79
N ILE A 326 -21.20 -1.01 -4.96
CA ILE A 326 -21.67 0.01 -5.90
C ILE A 326 -20.60 0.22 -6.96
N VAL A 327 -20.96 0.07 -8.23
CA VAL A 327 -20.09 0.28 -9.38
C VAL A 327 -20.59 1.51 -10.15
N SER A 328 -19.82 2.60 -10.12
CA SER A 328 -20.14 3.81 -10.86
C SER A 328 -19.47 3.77 -12.23
N LEU A 329 -20.26 3.89 -13.29
CA LEU A 329 -19.85 3.85 -14.68
C LEU A 329 -20.00 5.22 -15.34
N LEU A 330 -19.12 5.58 -16.26
CA LEU A 330 -19.17 6.81 -17.04
C LEU A 330 -20.01 6.59 -18.30
N SER A 331 -21.14 7.29 -18.43
CA SER A 331 -22.02 7.17 -19.62
C SER A 331 -21.28 7.54 -20.91
N GLU A 332 -20.51 8.62 -20.90
CA GLU A 332 -19.70 9.03 -22.07
C GLU A 332 -18.74 7.92 -22.57
N GLN A 333 -18.16 7.12 -21.66
CA GLN A 333 -17.26 6.04 -22.05
C GLN A 333 -18.01 4.81 -22.58
N ILE A 334 -19.25 4.60 -22.14
CA ILE A 334 -20.15 3.57 -22.67
C ILE A 334 -20.54 3.93 -24.10
N ASP A 335 -20.89 5.19 -24.37
CA ASP A 335 -21.23 5.64 -25.71
C ASP A 335 -20.04 5.52 -26.66
N ARG A 336 -18.83 5.88 -26.20
CA ARG A 336 -17.59 5.65 -26.96
C ARG A 336 -17.37 4.18 -27.25
N LEU A 337 -17.65 3.27 -26.31
CA LEU A 337 -17.56 1.83 -26.53
C LEU A 337 -18.55 1.37 -27.60
N ARG A 338 -19.82 1.81 -27.54
CA ARG A 338 -20.87 1.46 -28.50
C ARG A 338 -20.55 1.96 -29.92
N SER A 339 -19.87 3.10 -30.04
CA SER A 339 -19.41 3.63 -31.33
C SER A 339 -18.09 3.02 -31.83
N HIS A 340 -17.42 2.21 -31.01
CA HIS A 340 -16.10 1.70 -31.34
C HIS A 340 -16.20 0.52 -32.31
N LYS A 341 -15.47 0.60 -33.42
CA LYS A 341 -15.34 -0.53 -34.35
C LYS A 341 -14.24 -1.46 -33.87
N PHE A 342 -14.61 -2.68 -33.50
CA PHE A 342 -13.63 -3.69 -33.12
C PHE A 342 -12.99 -4.32 -34.36
N THR A 343 -11.68 -4.54 -34.32
CA THR A 343 -11.02 -5.45 -35.26
C THR A 343 -11.42 -6.89 -34.93
N ALA A 344 -11.64 -7.74 -35.93
CA ALA A 344 -12.02 -9.14 -35.73
C ALA A 344 -11.09 -9.81 -34.70
N GLY A 345 -11.69 -10.32 -33.62
CA GLY A 345 -10.99 -11.07 -32.59
C GLY A 345 -10.52 -12.44 -33.10
N PRO A 346 -9.63 -13.12 -32.37
CA PRO A 346 -9.26 -14.51 -32.68
C PRO A 346 -10.49 -15.43 -32.67
N ALA A 347 -10.44 -16.53 -33.45
CA ALA A 347 -11.55 -17.47 -33.64
C ALA A 347 -12.05 -18.18 -32.37
N GLU A 348 -11.29 -18.15 -31.27
CA GLU A 348 -11.66 -18.71 -29.97
C GLU A 348 -12.05 -17.60 -28.99
N VAL A 349 -13.36 -17.51 -28.70
CA VAL A 349 -13.90 -16.58 -27.70
C VAL A 349 -13.53 -17.09 -26.30
N SER A 350 -12.68 -16.37 -25.59
CA SER A 350 -12.39 -16.68 -24.18
C SER A 350 -13.65 -16.51 -23.33
N ALA A 351 -13.98 -17.52 -22.53
CA ALA A 351 -15.08 -17.46 -21.56
C ALA A 351 -14.96 -16.23 -20.64
N TYR A 352 -16.08 -15.72 -20.16
CA TYR A 352 -16.17 -14.55 -19.28
C TYR A 352 -17.10 -14.86 -18.10
N PRO A 353 -16.86 -14.23 -16.94
CA PRO A 353 -17.70 -14.49 -15.79
C PRO A 353 -19.08 -13.87 -16.01
N SER A 354 -20.11 -14.52 -15.48
CA SER A 354 -21.47 -13.99 -15.46
C SER A 354 -21.91 -13.74 -14.02
N CYS A 355 -22.60 -12.62 -13.78
CA CYS A 355 -23.22 -12.37 -12.49
C CYS A 355 -24.59 -13.04 -12.44
N LEU A 356 -24.84 -13.81 -11.37
CA LEU A 356 -26.09 -14.56 -11.18
C LEU A 356 -27.27 -13.69 -10.71
N HIS A 357 -27.00 -12.43 -10.36
CA HIS A 357 -27.95 -11.53 -9.73
C HIS A 357 -28.02 -10.21 -10.49
N THR A 358 -29.24 -9.68 -10.66
CA THR A 358 -29.46 -8.39 -11.31
C THR A 358 -29.19 -7.25 -10.32
N PRO A 359 -28.32 -6.28 -10.65
CA PRO A 359 -28.09 -5.12 -9.80
C PRO A 359 -29.25 -4.12 -9.89
N GLU A 360 -29.44 -3.34 -8.84
CA GLU A 360 -30.24 -2.11 -8.89
C GLU A 360 -29.47 -1.07 -9.71
N VAL A 361 -30.14 -0.40 -10.66
CA VAL A 361 -29.51 0.55 -11.58
C VAL A 361 -30.09 1.94 -11.35
N GLU A 362 -29.22 2.91 -11.09
CA GLU A 362 -29.58 4.32 -10.94
C GLU A 362 -28.76 5.19 -11.89
N GLU A 363 -29.44 6.04 -12.67
CA GLU A 363 -28.79 6.99 -13.57
C GLU A 363 -28.73 8.38 -12.93
N CYS A 364 -27.53 8.94 -12.82
CA CYS A 364 -27.25 10.22 -12.19
C CYS A 364 -26.35 11.06 -13.09
N GLY A 365 -26.97 11.89 -13.95
CA GLY A 365 -26.25 12.79 -14.85
C GLY A 365 -25.33 12.04 -15.81
N ASN A 366 -24.01 12.21 -15.66
CA ASN A 366 -22.99 11.55 -16.51
C ASN A 366 -22.49 10.21 -15.93
N THR A 367 -23.17 9.69 -14.91
CA THR A 367 -22.78 8.47 -14.20
C THR A 367 -23.96 7.51 -14.05
N ILE A 368 -23.67 6.21 -14.12
CA ILE A 368 -24.63 5.13 -13.93
C ILE A 368 -24.12 4.26 -12.78
N SER A 369 -24.93 4.07 -11.75
CA SER A 369 -24.58 3.30 -10.57
C SER A 369 -25.25 1.93 -10.62
N LEU A 370 -24.44 0.87 -10.55
CA LEU A 370 -24.91 -0.51 -10.39
C LEU A 370 -24.71 -0.91 -8.92
N THR A 371 -25.79 -1.14 -8.20
CA THR A 371 -25.78 -1.52 -6.78
C THR A 371 -26.18 -2.98 -6.63
N LEU A 372 -25.33 -3.77 -5.99
CA LEU A 372 -25.59 -5.17 -5.69
C LEU A 372 -25.48 -5.40 -4.18
N ARG A 373 -26.52 -5.98 -3.58
CA ARG A 373 -26.50 -6.42 -2.18
C ARG A 373 -25.63 -7.66 -2.02
N ILE A 374 -24.83 -7.68 -0.96
CA ILE A 374 -23.85 -8.72 -0.69
C ILE A 374 -23.79 -9.08 0.80
N GLN A 375 -23.11 -10.18 1.10
CA GLN A 375 -22.61 -10.53 2.41
C GLN A 375 -21.13 -10.91 2.33
N ILE A 376 -20.31 -10.39 3.25
CA ILE A 376 -18.89 -10.73 3.31
C ILE A 376 -18.67 -11.89 4.28
N LYS A 377 -18.36 -13.09 3.77
CA LYS A 377 -17.97 -14.25 4.60
C LYS A 377 -16.48 -14.55 4.52
N LYS A 378 -15.91 -15.02 5.64
CA LYS A 378 -14.52 -15.45 5.72
C LYS A 378 -14.45 -16.98 5.59
N LEU A 379 -13.98 -17.47 4.45
CA LEU A 379 -13.87 -18.89 4.11
C LEU A 379 -12.42 -19.21 3.74
N ASP A 380 -11.83 -20.25 4.35
CA ASP A 380 -10.42 -20.63 4.16
C ASP A 380 -9.41 -19.46 4.25
N GLY A 381 -9.65 -18.54 5.18
CA GLY A 381 -8.80 -17.35 5.37
C GLY A 381 -8.92 -16.28 4.28
N ARG A 382 -9.82 -16.46 3.30
CA ARG A 382 -10.19 -15.49 2.26
C ARG A 382 -11.51 -14.82 2.65
N ARG A 383 -11.70 -13.56 2.28
CA ARG A 383 -13.02 -12.92 2.38
C ARG A 383 -13.65 -12.94 0.99
N LEU A 384 -14.82 -13.56 0.88
CA LEU A 384 -15.60 -13.72 -0.34
C LEU A 384 -16.90 -12.91 -0.24
N LEU A 385 -17.43 -12.53 -1.39
CA LEU A 385 -18.65 -11.73 -1.56
C LEU A 385 -19.77 -12.66 -2.00
N LEU A 386 -20.71 -12.92 -1.10
CA LEU A 386 -21.85 -13.78 -1.38
C LEU A 386 -23.10 -12.93 -1.55
N SER A 387 -24.15 -13.49 -2.11
CA SER A 387 -25.48 -12.89 -2.02
C SER A 387 -25.97 -12.85 -0.56
N PRO A 388 -27.03 -12.09 -0.26
CA PRO A 388 -27.64 -12.06 1.07
C PRO A 388 -28.16 -13.42 1.55
N ASP A 389 -28.56 -14.31 0.63
CA ASP A 389 -28.98 -15.69 0.93
C ASP A 389 -27.79 -16.67 1.09
N GLY A 390 -26.56 -16.21 0.87
CA GLY A 390 -25.34 -16.99 1.05
C GLY A 390 -24.92 -17.82 -0.16
N SER A 391 -25.63 -17.72 -1.29
CA SER A 391 -25.21 -18.30 -2.57
C SER A 391 -24.06 -17.52 -3.23
N ASP A 392 -23.40 -18.14 -4.21
CA ASP A 392 -22.36 -17.47 -4.98
C ASP A 392 -22.96 -16.41 -5.91
N LEU A 393 -22.21 -15.33 -6.13
CA LEU A 393 -22.64 -14.23 -7.01
C LEU A 393 -22.22 -14.40 -8.47
N ILE A 394 -21.33 -15.36 -8.75
CA ILE A 394 -20.55 -15.42 -9.99
C ILE A 394 -20.48 -16.85 -10.51
N ILE A 395 -20.63 -17.02 -11.82
CA ILE A 395 -20.12 -18.21 -12.52
C ILE A 395 -18.72 -17.85 -13.06
N PRO A 396 -17.65 -18.52 -12.61
CA PRO A 396 -16.28 -18.16 -12.98
C PRO A 396 -16.03 -18.41 -14.47
N SER A 397 -15.13 -17.60 -15.05
CA SER A 397 -14.80 -17.67 -16.48
C SER A 397 -14.02 -18.93 -16.86
N ASN A 398 -13.19 -19.44 -15.95
CA ASN A 398 -12.44 -20.67 -16.15
C ASN A 398 -12.54 -21.52 -14.88
N PRO A 399 -13.49 -22.46 -14.82
CA PRO A 399 -13.70 -23.26 -13.62
C PRO A 399 -12.48 -24.18 -13.41
N VAL A 400 -11.74 -23.94 -12.33
CA VAL A 400 -10.59 -24.77 -11.93
C VAL A 400 -11.03 -25.68 -10.80
N PRO A 401 -10.94 -27.01 -10.95
CA PRO A 401 -11.28 -27.95 -9.88
C PRO A 401 -10.47 -27.69 -8.62
N GLN A 402 -11.14 -27.74 -7.48
CA GLN A 402 -10.47 -27.63 -6.19
C GLN A 402 -9.67 -28.92 -5.96
N GLN A 403 -8.36 -28.89 -6.21
CA GLN A 403 -7.51 -30.09 -6.24
C GLN A 403 -7.69 -31.00 -5.01
N HIS A 404 -7.76 -30.43 -3.81
CA HIS A 404 -7.93 -31.20 -2.57
C HIS A 404 -9.28 -31.94 -2.48
N ILE A 405 -10.33 -31.42 -3.10
CA ILE A 405 -11.64 -32.09 -3.21
C ILE A 405 -11.54 -33.24 -4.22
N VAL A 406 -10.95 -32.96 -5.39
CA VAL A 406 -10.73 -33.98 -6.44
C VAL A 406 -9.88 -35.13 -5.91
N ASP A 407 -8.80 -34.84 -5.19
CA ASP A 407 -7.93 -35.83 -4.57
C ASP A 407 -8.68 -36.66 -3.53
N ALA A 408 -9.53 -36.04 -2.70
CA ALA A 408 -10.32 -36.72 -1.69
C ALA A 408 -11.36 -37.66 -2.32
N ILE A 409 -12.07 -37.21 -3.36
CA ILE A 409 -13.02 -38.03 -4.14
C ILE A 409 -12.26 -39.20 -4.78
N GLY A 410 -11.17 -38.93 -5.50
CA GLY A 410 -10.36 -39.97 -6.14
C GLY A 410 -9.83 -41.00 -5.15
N GLN A 411 -9.41 -40.57 -3.96
CA GLN A 411 -8.95 -41.45 -2.89
C GLN A 411 -10.09 -42.32 -2.34
N ALA A 412 -11.29 -41.76 -2.17
CA ALA A 412 -12.47 -42.51 -1.74
C ALA A 412 -12.85 -43.61 -2.75
N TYR A 413 -12.88 -43.30 -4.05
CA TYR A 413 -13.14 -44.29 -5.10
C TYR A 413 -12.07 -45.38 -5.17
N ARG A 414 -10.79 -45.03 -5.00
CA ARG A 414 -9.70 -46.04 -4.94
C ARG A 414 -9.91 -47.01 -3.78
N TRP A 415 -10.18 -46.51 -2.59
CA TRP A 415 -10.44 -47.36 -1.42
C TRP A 415 -11.69 -48.22 -1.60
N HIS A 416 -12.77 -47.64 -2.14
CA HIS A 416 -14.01 -48.38 -2.39
C HIS A 416 -13.77 -49.56 -3.35
N ASN A 417 -13.09 -49.33 -4.47
CA ASN A 417 -12.77 -50.37 -5.43
C ASN A 417 -11.85 -51.46 -4.85
N GLU A 418 -10.84 -51.08 -4.07
CA GLU A 418 -9.93 -52.05 -3.44
C GLU A 418 -10.63 -52.89 -2.35
N LEU A 419 -11.52 -52.29 -1.56
CA LEU A 419 -12.30 -53.01 -0.55
C LEU A 419 -13.24 -54.04 -1.21
N ILE A 420 -13.89 -53.66 -2.31
CA ILE A 420 -14.75 -54.58 -3.08
C ILE A 420 -13.92 -55.69 -3.71
N ARG A 421 -12.79 -55.35 -4.36
CA ARG A 421 -11.94 -56.31 -5.07
C ARG A 421 -11.30 -57.33 -4.14
N SER A 422 -10.83 -56.88 -2.97
CA SER A 422 -10.14 -57.73 -1.99
C SER A 422 -11.09 -58.47 -1.05
N GLY A 423 -12.36 -58.05 -0.96
CA GLY A 423 -13.31 -58.58 0.02
C GLY A 423 -12.91 -58.31 1.48
N THR A 424 -11.99 -57.37 1.72
CA THR A 424 -11.49 -57.06 3.06
C THR A 424 -12.35 -56.03 3.77
N THR A 425 -12.33 -56.06 5.11
CA THR A 425 -13.02 -55.03 5.91
C THR A 425 -12.21 -53.73 5.93
N ILE A 426 -12.89 -52.58 6.12
CA ILE A 426 -12.23 -51.27 6.29
C ILE A 426 -11.14 -51.32 7.37
N ARG A 427 -11.39 -52.07 8.46
CA ARG A 427 -10.43 -52.23 9.56
C ARG A 427 -9.16 -52.95 9.10
N ALA A 428 -9.31 -54.11 8.44
CA ALA A 428 -8.17 -54.90 7.97
C ALA A 428 -7.34 -54.14 6.93
N TYR A 429 -8.00 -53.47 5.97
CA TYR A 429 -7.32 -52.65 4.98
C TYR A 429 -6.57 -51.46 5.60
N ALA A 430 -7.19 -50.77 6.56
CA ALA A 430 -6.57 -49.66 7.28
C ALA A 430 -5.31 -50.08 8.05
N GLU A 431 -5.37 -51.22 8.75
CA GLU A 431 -4.24 -51.79 9.49
C GLU A 431 -3.10 -52.21 8.54
N GLN A 432 -3.43 -52.90 7.43
CA GLN A 432 -2.46 -53.36 6.45
C GLN A 432 -1.69 -52.21 5.77
N HIS A 433 -2.38 -51.12 5.45
CA HIS A 433 -1.81 -49.98 4.72
C HIS A 433 -1.38 -48.82 5.62
N GLN A 434 -1.43 -48.99 6.95
CA GLN A 434 -1.10 -47.96 7.94
C GLN A 434 -1.90 -46.66 7.76
N ILE A 435 -3.17 -46.78 7.39
CA ILE A 435 -4.08 -45.65 7.18
C ILE A 435 -4.95 -45.48 8.43
N ALA A 436 -5.20 -44.24 8.84
CA ALA A 436 -6.13 -43.97 9.94
C ALA A 436 -7.56 -44.41 9.56
N ARG A 437 -8.11 -45.39 10.28
CA ARG A 437 -9.48 -45.90 10.05
C ARG A 437 -10.54 -44.79 10.03
N SER A 438 -10.42 -43.81 10.92
CA SER A 438 -11.33 -42.66 10.99
C SER A 438 -11.36 -41.87 9.68
N ARG A 439 -10.20 -41.71 9.02
CA ARG A 439 -10.09 -41.00 7.75
C ARG A 439 -10.74 -41.75 6.59
N MET A 440 -10.66 -43.07 6.58
CA MET A 440 -11.36 -43.89 5.59
C MET A 440 -12.88 -43.79 5.76
N ILE A 441 -13.37 -43.93 7.00
CA ILE A 441 -14.81 -43.82 7.31
C ILE A 441 -15.35 -42.43 6.95
N GLU A 442 -14.56 -41.38 7.16
CA GLU A 442 -14.90 -40.00 6.84
C GLU A 442 -15.06 -39.77 5.33
N LEU A 443 -14.15 -40.29 4.49
CA LEU A 443 -14.11 -40.01 3.05
C LEU A 443 -14.90 -40.99 2.18
N LEU A 444 -15.04 -42.25 2.60
CA LEU A 444 -15.76 -43.27 1.81
C LEU A 444 -17.18 -42.84 1.37
N PRO A 445 -17.97 -42.09 2.17
CA PRO A 445 -19.25 -41.57 1.73
C PRO A 445 -19.20 -40.77 0.43
N LEU A 446 -18.07 -40.14 0.07
CA LEU A 446 -17.93 -39.38 -1.18
C LEU A 446 -18.19 -40.21 -2.44
N THR A 447 -18.11 -41.55 -2.39
CA THR A 447 -18.47 -42.41 -3.52
C THR A 447 -19.98 -42.50 -3.77
N GLN A 448 -20.79 -41.95 -2.86
CA GLN A 448 -22.25 -41.89 -2.93
C GLN A 448 -22.76 -40.54 -3.47
N LEU A 449 -21.85 -39.65 -3.88
CA LEU A 449 -22.25 -38.40 -4.54
C LEU A 449 -23.01 -38.70 -5.83
N GLY A 450 -24.13 -38.01 -6.02
CA GLY A 450 -24.91 -38.06 -7.24
C GLY A 450 -24.11 -37.55 -8.45
N PRO A 451 -24.53 -37.90 -9.69
CA PRO A 451 -23.82 -37.54 -10.90
C PRO A 451 -23.55 -36.04 -11.06
N GLU A 452 -24.51 -35.20 -10.66
CA GLU A 452 -24.42 -33.75 -10.81
C GLU A 452 -23.42 -33.11 -9.81
N PRO A 453 -23.51 -33.32 -8.48
CA PRO A 453 -22.48 -32.91 -7.53
C PRO A 453 -21.06 -33.39 -7.89
N LEU A 454 -20.95 -34.66 -8.32
CA LEU A 454 -19.68 -35.24 -8.73
C LEU A 454 -19.12 -34.55 -9.98
N HIS A 455 -19.95 -34.32 -11.00
CA HIS A 455 -19.54 -33.60 -12.21
C HIS A 455 -19.11 -32.18 -11.89
N HIS A 456 -19.85 -31.45 -11.05
CA HIS A 456 -19.48 -30.09 -10.63
C HIS A 456 -18.14 -30.06 -9.88
N ALA A 457 -17.89 -31.05 -9.01
CA ALA A 457 -16.62 -31.18 -8.30
C ALA A 457 -15.43 -31.38 -9.23
N LEU A 458 -15.57 -32.30 -10.19
CA LEU A 458 -14.51 -32.64 -11.14
C LEU A 458 -14.31 -31.58 -12.24
N ALA A 459 -15.38 -30.87 -12.62
CA ALA A 459 -15.33 -29.80 -13.61
C ALA A 459 -14.96 -28.43 -13.01
N GLY A 460 -14.78 -28.32 -11.68
CA GLY A 460 -14.47 -27.06 -11.02
C GLY A 460 -15.62 -26.06 -10.97
N LYS A 461 -16.85 -26.55 -11.13
CA LYS A 461 -18.09 -25.76 -11.12
C LYS A 461 -18.81 -25.78 -9.76
N LEU A 462 -18.16 -26.30 -8.72
CA LEU A 462 -18.68 -26.17 -7.36
C LEU A 462 -18.64 -24.70 -6.94
N PRO A 463 -19.67 -24.21 -6.23
CA PRO A 463 -19.59 -22.91 -5.59
C PRO A 463 -18.35 -22.82 -4.71
N SER A 464 -17.71 -21.65 -4.71
CA SER A 464 -16.51 -21.35 -3.94
C SER A 464 -16.71 -21.45 -2.43
N THR A 465 -17.97 -21.46 -1.98
CA THR A 465 -18.41 -21.64 -0.61
C THR A 465 -18.39 -23.10 -0.15
N ILE A 466 -18.50 -24.06 -1.07
CA ILE A 466 -18.57 -25.48 -0.75
C ILE A 466 -17.20 -26.00 -0.35
N THR A 467 -17.15 -26.55 0.87
CA THR A 467 -15.97 -27.22 1.43
C THR A 467 -16.02 -28.72 1.22
N LEU A 468 -14.90 -29.40 1.48
CA LEU A 468 -14.87 -30.87 1.51
C LEU A 468 -15.84 -31.43 2.57
N ASP A 469 -16.01 -30.75 3.71
CA ASP A 469 -16.90 -31.21 4.78
C ASP A 469 -18.38 -31.13 4.35
N ASP A 470 -18.74 -30.10 3.58
CA ASP A 470 -20.09 -29.95 3.01
C ASP A 470 -20.39 -31.09 2.03
N LEU A 471 -19.43 -31.43 1.16
CA LEU A 471 -19.54 -32.58 0.24
C LEU A 471 -19.67 -33.91 0.98
N ILE A 472 -18.86 -34.12 2.04
CA ILE A 472 -18.95 -35.33 2.87
C ILE A 472 -20.33 -35.39 3.54
N SER A 473 -20.84 -34.27 4.05
CA SER A 473 -22.17 -34.20 4.65
C SER A 473 -23.27 -34.53 3.65
N ALA A 474 -23.26 -33.91 2.48
CA ALA A 474 -24.23 -34.15 1.41
C ALA A 474 -24.20 -35.62 0.95
N SER A 475 -23.00 -36.19 0.76
CA SER A 475 -22.84 -37.58 0.29
C SER A 475 -23.42 -38.66 1.22
N LYS A 476 -23.74 -38.32 2.48
CA LYS A 476 -24.43 -39.23 3.41
C LYS A 476 -25.93 -39.36 3.13
N ARG A 477 -26.50 -38.42 2.36
CA ARG A 477 -27.90 -38.50 1.92
C ARG A 477 -27.98 -39.39 0.68
N LEU A 478 -28.96 -40.29 0.64
CA LEU A 478 -29.15 -41.19 -0.50
C LEU A 478 -29.93 -40.56 -1.66
N ASP A 479 -30.54 -39.41 -1.42
CA ASP A 479 -31.32 -38.66 -2.41
C ASP A 479 -30.42 -37.66 -3.14
N TRP A 480 -30.20 -37.87 -4.44
CA TRP A 480 -29.30 -37.07 -5.26
C TRP A 480 -29.81 -35.65 -5.54
N ASP A 481 -31.13 -35.45 -5.61
CA ASP A 481 -31.71 -34.12 -5.82
C ASP A 481 -31.52 -33.26 -4.57
N LEU A 482 -31.68 -33.87 -3.39
CA LEU A 482 -31.37 -33.23 -2.12
C LEU A 482 -29.87 -32.93 -1.98
N GLN A 483 -28.98 -33.80 -2.47
CA GLN A 483 -27.54 -33.51 -2.49
C GLN A 483 -27.23 -32.26 -3.33
N ALA A 484 -27.77 -32.17 -4.55
CA ALA A 484 -27.55 -31.04 -5.44
C ALA A 484 -28.09 -29.74 -4.83
N SER A 485 -29.30 -29.78 -4.28
CA SER A 485 -29.95 -28.65 -3.61
C SER A 485 -29.14 -28.14 -2.40
N GLU A 486 -28.67 -29.04 -1.52
CA GLU A 486 -27.86 -28.66 -0.35
C GLU A 486 -26.52 -28.02 -0.73
N LEU A 487 -25.93 -28.47 -1.84
CA LEU A 487 -24.68 -27.93 -2.36
C LEU A 487 -24.88 -26.65 -3.18
N GLY A 488 -26.12 -26.15 -3.28
CA GLY A 488 -26.46 -24.96 -4.05
C GLY A 488 -26.25 -25.15 -5.56
N ILE A 489 -26.23 -26.39 -6.04
CA ILE A 489 -26.12 -26.74 -7.45
C ILE A 489 -27.56 -26.70 -7.99
N ARG A 490 -27.88 -25.68 -8.78
CA ARG A 490 -29.20 -25.60 -9.41
C ARG A 490 -29.23 -26.62 -10.55
N SER A 491 -30.14 -27.59 -10.45
CA SER A 491 -30.49 -28.48 -11.56
C SER A 491 -30.85 -27.62 -12.76
N ALA A 492 -30.17 -27.83 -13.89
CA ALA A 492 -30.52 -27.21 -15.16
C ALA A 492 -31.94 -27.66 -15.53
N GLY A 493 -32.91 -26.77 -15.31
CA GLY A 493 -34.28 -26.90 -15.82
C GLY A 493 -34.37 -26.44 -17.26
#